data_AF-A0A3M7T237-F1
#
_entry.id   AF-A0A3M7T237-F1
#
_cell.length_a   1.000
_cell.length_b   1.000
_cell.length_c   1.000
_cell.angle_alpha   90.00
_cell.angle_beta   90.00
_cell.angle_gamma   90.00
#
_symmetry.space_group_name_H-M   'P 1'
#
loop_
_entity.id
_entity.type
_entity.pdbx_description
1 polymer ?
#
loop_
_entity_poly.entity_id
_entity_poly.type
_entity_poly.pdbx_seq_one_letter_code
_entity_poly.pdbx_strand_id
1 'polypeptide(L)'
;MRELIDFNVLRRQNATHVIVSIIWGGNAIASFEHQNKKSKNKQEIEGTFKAAFSKIKALVDLSANANIETERKESTVLNETNVKFKADMVSDEELPTTVEEAINFLKKFPSKLLQTNKGKGVPLEFELLSLNEIKRLFQIDIECDLDLRPISLKIISQIENEFDDLLEKKQKLNDMIDECVMYEKYLNQTNKQILLDLKQKISNEEDNFKESISKILLQVKSGKSEPTEISNQLLKFQQTDFSSKGLEQKLKSNQIQIIRKKIQFLKNIIDSKICIFEKTMTDINIFVNSNELRDKEVYIFKTSDEFKNQDKQMYDDYFDYFWSLRRTKNEASFYLFDYDMHNNYENKILCIEHFKGGRKMNKDCFEKTSELGTVELSGKISLQLVQEKREDELIHLMVRCPNIDCPNIKIKWKCKKCDQVIQYGKSLKFYCDCYSVDCSNFKFKCPSPDHPEGMFLKFSDQDLKRFLSIQFNSQKSIIWACRGSDFYKQCLNKIKEKVNDVKVIDSSEDLEIQLENLSKKVILIVSVNFLCEYLLKTFNSENVLQVLVLYPVDSILYADFLKTLYSRFESSMFPMIEKGFTFCNDEKMLIDSLNLC
;
A
#
# COMPACT_ATOMS: atom_id res chain seq x y z
N MET A 1 -34.22 27.64 -50.11
CA MET A 1 -33.17 27.90 -49.09
C MET A 1 -33.04 29.39 -48.77
N ARG A 2 -32.82 30.29 -49.75
CA ARG A 2 -32.77 31.74 -49.50
C ARG A 2 -34.00 32.31 -48.78
N GLU A 3 -35.20 31.84 -49.14
CA GLU A 3 -36.47 32.24 -48.48
C GLU A 3 -36.67 31.66 -47.08
N LEU A 4 -35.83 30.69 -46.67
CA LEU A 4 -35.90 30.03 -45.36
C LEU A 4 -34.91 30.64 -44.34
N ILE A 5 -34.06 31.57 -44.79
CA ILE A 5 -33.05 32.23 -43.95
C ILE A 5 -33.56 33.63 -43.59
N ASP A 6 -33.75 33.89 -42.29
CA ASP A 6 -34.03 35.24 -41.81
C ASP A 6 -32.72 36.05 -41.75
N PHE A 7 -32.44 36.76 -42.85
CA PHE A 7 -31.25 37.60 -42.96
C PHE A 7 -31.22 38.79 -42.00
N ASN A 8 -32.36 39.18 -41.41
CA ASN A 8 -32.38 40.25 -40.42
C ASN A 8 -31.82 39.79 -39.07
N VAL A 9 -31.99 38.51 -38.71
CA VAL A 9 -31.39 37.91 -37.51
C VAL A 9 -29.87 37.81 -37.66
N LEU A 10 -29.39 37.49 -38.86
CA LEU A 10 -27.95 37.39 -39.14
C LEU A 10 -27.20 38.73 -38.99
N ARG A 11 -27.90 39.86 -39.15
CA ARG A 11 -27.32 41.20 -38.97
C ARG A 11 -27.32 41.69 -37.51
N ARG A 12 -28.02 41.00 -36.60
CA ARG A 12 -28.27 41.48 -35.23
C ARG A 12 -27.63 40.65 -34.12
N GLN A 13 -26.93 39.56 -34.46
CA GLN A 13 -26.38 38.61 -33.48
C GLN A 13 -24.91 38.28 -33.72
N ASN A 14 -24.18 37.95 -32.65
CA ASN A 14 -22.82 37.39 -32.68
C ASN A 14 -22.80 35.91 -33.14
N ALA A 15 -23.67 35.52 -34.05
CA ALA A 15 -23.75 34.16 -34.57
C ALA A 15 -22.62 33.92 -35.59
N THR A 16 -22.10 32.70 -35.64
CA THR A 16 -21.02 32.31 -36.58
C THR A 16 -21.48 31.30 -37.64
N HIS A 17 -22.59 30.61 -37.37
CA HIS A 17 -23.14 29.55 -38.21
C HIS A 17 -24.66 29.61 -38.19
N VAL A 18 -25.30 29.03 -39.20
CA VAL A 18 -26.72 28.65 -39.17
C VAL A 18 -26.86 27.14 -39.08
N ILE A 19 -27.91 26.68 -38.41
CA ILE A 19 -28.31 25.27 -38.43
C ILE A 19 -28.97 24.99 -39.78
N VAL A 20 -28.44 24.03 -40.54
CA VAL A 20 -28.98 23.64 -41.85
C VAL A 20 -29.67 22.28 -41.82
N SER A 21 -29.33 21.43 -40.85
CA SER A 21 -29.96 20.13 -40.63
C SER A 21 -29.95 19.81 -39.14
N ILE A 22 -30.96 19.04 -38.70
CA ILE A 22 -31.07 18.53 -37.33
C ILE A 22 -31.41 17.05 -37.42
N ILE A 23 -30.58 16.21 -36.82
CA ILE A 23 -30.89 14.79 -36.62
C ILE A 23 -31.65 14.67 -35.30
N TRP A 24 -32.86 14.12 -35.38
CA TRP A 24 -33.74 13.92 -34.24
C TRP A 24 -33.70 12.48 -33.76
N GLY A 25 -33.79 12.30 -32.45
CA GLY A 25 -33.79 10.99 -31.81
C GLY A 25 -33.82 11.11 -30.28
N GLY A 26 -33.12 10.24 -29.59
CA GLY A 26 -32.98 10.30 -28.14
C GLY A 26 -31.99 9.25 -27.67
N ASN A 27 -31.21 9.58 -26.64
CA ASN A 27 -30.29 8.65 -26.01
C ASN A 27 -30.80 8.22 -24.64
N ALA A 28 -30.51 6.97 -24.29
CA ALA A 28 -30.61 6.43 -22.95
C ALA A 28 -29.32 5.68 -22.63
N ILE A 29 -28.67 6.05 -21.54
CA ILE A 29 -27.37 5.54 -21.11
C ILE A 29 -27.52 4.95 -19.71
N ALA A 30 -27.27 3.64 -19.61
CA ALA A 30 -27.12 2.96 -18.34
C ALA A 30 -25.63 2.71 -18.06
N SER A 31 -25.13 3.27 -16.97
CA SER A 31 -23.78 2.99 -16.45
C SER A 31 -23.89 1.97 -15.32
N PHE A 32 -23.11 0.89 -15.43
CA PHE A 32 -23.07 -0.19 -14.46
C PHE A 32 -21.77 -0.10 -13.68
N GLU A 33 -21.86 0.01 -12.35
CA GLU A 33 -20.72 0.22 -11.46
C GLU A 33 -20.59 -0.94 -10.48
N HIS A 34 -19.37 -1.43 -10.27
CA HIS A 34 -19.08 -2.48 -9.30
C HIS A 34 -17.98 -2.01 -8.35
N GLN A 35 -18.22 -2.13 -7.04
CA GLN A 35 -17.28 -1.69 -6.03
C GLN A 35 -16.30 -2.82 -5.67
N ASN A 36 -14.99 -2.57 -5.82
CA ASN A 36 -13.96 -3.54 -5.45
C ASN A 36 -13.74 -3.60 -3.92
N LYS A 37 -14.66 -4.25 -3.19
CA LYS A 37 -14.61 -4.33 -1.72
C LYS A 37 -13.55 -5.30 -1.18
N LYS A 38 -13.05 -6.24 -1.98
CA LYS A 38 -12.15 -7.32 -1.52
C LYS A 38 -10.69 -7.12 -1.93
N SER A 39 -10.31 -5.90 -2.32
CA SER A 39 -8.97 -5.63 -2.87
C SER A 39 -8.58 -6.60 -3.99
N LYS A 40 -9.56 -7.01 -4.81
CA LYS A 40 -9.33 -7.86 -5.98
C LYS A 40 -8.32 -7.18 -6.91
N ASN A 41 -7.47 -7.96 -7.55
CA ASN A 41 -6.53 -7.41 -8.52
C ASN A 41 -7.26 -6.95 -9.79
N LYS A 42 -6.56 -6.19 -10.65
CA LYS A 42 -7.13 -5.60 -11.87
C LYS A 42 -7.76 -6.65 -12.79
N GLN A 43 -7.14 -7.83 -12.95
CA GLN A 43 -7.65 -8.90 -13.82
C GLN A 43 -8.96 -9.48 -13.31
N GLU A 44 -9.08 -9.70 -11.99
CA GLU A 44 -10.31 -10.19 -11.37
C GLU A 44 -11.47 -9.18 -11.51
N ILE A 45 -11.17 -7.88 -11.39
CA ILE A 45 -12.15 -6.81 -11.61
C ILE A 45 -12.61 -6.81 -13.08
N GLU A 46 -11.66 -6.80 -14.03
CA GLU A 46 -11.96 -6.84 -15.46
C GLU A 46 -12.79 -8.08 -15.84
N GLY A 47 -12.44 -9.25 -15.28
CA GLY A 47 -13.20 -10.48 -15.45
C GLY A 47 -14.63 -10.37 -14.91
N THR A 48 -14.79 -9.80 -13.71
CA THR A 48 -16.11 -9.56 -13.10
C THR A 48 -16.96 -8.62 -13.96
N PHE A 49 -16.40 -7.50 -14.42
CA PHE A 49 -17.09 -6.55 -15.30
C PHE A 49 -17.44 -7.17 -16.65
N LYS A 50 -16.51 -7.89 -17.28
CA LYS A 50 -16.76 -8.55 -18.57
C LYS A 50 -17.88 -9.58 -18.47
N ALA A 51 -17.92 -10.34 -17.38
CA ALA A 51 -19.01 -11.29 -17.11
C ALA A 51 -20.34 -10.56 -16.88
N ALA A 52 -20.35 -9.51 -16.05
CA ALA A 52 -21.55 -8.68 -15.80
C ALA A 52 -22.11 -8.10 -17.10
N PHE A 53 -21.24 -7.44 -17.88
CA PHE A 53 -21.61 -6.79 -19.13
C PHE A 53 -22.11 -7.77 -20.19
N SER A 54 -21.47 -8.95 -20.31
CA SER A 54 -21.92 -9.98 -21.24
C SER A 54 -23.32 -10.47 -20.91
N LYS A 55 -23.64 -10.64 -19.61
CA LYS A 55 -25.00 -11.01 -19.16
C LYS A 55 -26.01 -9.90 -19.40
N ILE A 56 -25.67 -8.66 -19.04
CA ILE A 56 -26.56 -7.50 -19.27
C ILE A 56 -26.87 -7.36 -20.76
N LYS A 57 -25.86 -7.47 -21.63
CA LYS A 57 -26.05 -7.43 -23.08
C LYS A 57 -27.02 -8.52 -23.55
N ALA A 58 -26.81 -9.77 -23.13
CA ALA A 58 -27.72 -10.86 -23.46
C ALA A 58 -29.16 -10.56 -23.00
N LEU A 59 -29.34 -10.04 -21.79
CA LEU A 59 -30.65 -9.68 -21.25
C LEU A 59 -31.35 -8.54 -22.01
N VAL A 60 -30.60 -7.56 -22.51
CA VAL A 60 -31.12 -6.49 -23.36
C VAL A 60 -31.56 -7.03 -24.71
N ASP A 61 -30.78 -7.95 -25.30
CA ASP A 61 -31.06 -8.56 -26.61
C ASP A 61 -32.22 -9.58 -26.57
N LEU A 62 -32.53 -10.15 -25.39
CA LEU A 62 -33.67 -11.06 -25.21
C LEU A 62 -35.02 -10.36 -25.39
N SER A 63 -35.97 -11.04 -26.05
CA SER A 63 -37.35 -10.57 -26.23
C SER A 63 -38.04 -10.22 -24.89
N ALA A 64 -39.07 -9.38 -24.94
CA ALA A 64 -39.75 -8.79 -23.76
C ALA A 64 -40.35 -9.81 -22.76
N ASN A 65 -40.45 -11.09 -23.12
CA ASN A 65 -41.09 -12.13 -22.31
C ASN A 65 -40.11 -13.02 -21.50
N ALA A 66 -38.80 -12.75 -21.53
CA ALA A 66 -37.82 -13.47 -20.72
C ALA A 66 -37.79 -12.94 -19.27
N ASN A 67 -37.83 -13.84 -18.28
CA ASN A 67 -37.99 -13.48 -16.87
C ASN A 67 -36.65 -13.04 -16.24
N ILE A 68 -36.33 -11.74 -16.37
CA ILE A 68 -35.07 -11.09 -15.96
C ILE A 68 -34.77 -11.31 -14.46
N GLU A 69 -35.80 -11.37 -13.64
CA GLU A 69 -35.69 -11.53 -12.18
C GLU A 69 -35.04 -12.87 -11.79
N THR A 70 -35.29 -13.93 -12.56
CA THR A 70 -34.75 -15.28 -12.33
C THR A 70 -33.24 -15.34 -12.57
N GLU A 71 -32.76 -14.80 -13.71
CA GLU A 71 -31.33 -14.80 -14.04
C GLU A 71 -30.49 -13.91 -13.11
N ARG A 72 -31.09 -12.85 -12.55
CA ARG A 72 -30.44 -12.01 -11.53
C ARG A 72 -30.31 -12.74 -10.19
N LYS A 73 -31.37 -13.41 -9.71
CA LYS A 73 -31.32 -14.17 -8.45
C LYS A 73 -30.22 -15.24 -8.47
N GLU A 74 -29.95 -15.81 -9.64
CA GLU A 74 -28.89 -16.79 -9.86
C GLU A 74 -27.49 -16.16 -10.09
N SER A 75 -27.40 -14.83 -10.28
CA SER A 75 -26.15 -14.14 -10.63
C SER A 75 -25.68 -13.20 -9.52
N THR A 76 -24.76 -13.68 -8.68
CA THR A 76 -24.08 -12.89 -7.64
C THR A 76 -23.46 -11.60 -8.17
N VAL A 77 -22.87 -11.64 -9.36
CA VAL A 77 -22.25 -10.48 -10.01
C VAL A 77 -23.27 -9.38 -10.33
N LEU A 78 -24.48 -9.73 -10.78
CA LEU A 78 -25.52 -8.73 -11.09
C LEU A 78 -26.11 -8.11 -9.81
N ASN A 79 -26.15 -8.88 -8.72
CA ASN A 79 -26.62 -8.38 -7.42
C ASN A 79 -25.68 -7.35 -6.79
N GLU A 80 -24.39 -7.42 -7.07
CA GLU A 80 -23.37 -6.49 -6.58
C GLU A 80 -23.12 -5.30 -7.56
N THR A 81 -23.96 -5.15 -8.59
CA THR A 81 -23.82 -4.10 -9.61
C THR A 81 -24.78 -2.94 -9.33
N ASN A 82 -24.23 -1.74 -9.15
CA ASN A 82 -24.98 -0.48 -9.04
C ASN A 82 -25.27 0.10 -10.43
N VAL A 83 -26.34 0.87 -10.55
CA VAL A 83 -26.72 1.53 -11.82
C VAL A 83 -26.81 3.05 -11.65
N LYS A 84 -26.26 3.77 -12.63
CA LYS A 84 -26.57 5.18 -12.89
C LYS A 84 -27.21 5.30 -14.25
N PHE A 85 -28.35 5.96 -14.32
CA PHE A 85 -29.12 6.09 -15.56
C PHE A 85 -29.26 7.55 -15.97
N LYS A 86 -29.10 7.81 -17.28
CA LYS A 86 -29.32 9.12 -17.90
C LYS A 86 -30.11 8.92 -19.19
N ALA A 87 -31.11 9.76 -19.45
CA ALA A 87 -31.82 9.76 -20.72
C ALA A 87 -32.19 11.19 -21.12
N ASP A 88 -32.21 11.47 -22.42
CA ASP A 88 -32.49 12.81 -22.95
C ASP A 88 -33.98 13.21 -22.81
N MET A 89 -34.83 12.24 -22.50
CA MET A 89 -36.27 12.43 -22.35
C MET A 89 -36.60 12.64 -20.87
N VAL A 90 -37.22 13.78 -20.54
CA VAL A 90 -37.84 14.01 -19.23
C VAL A 90 -39.03 13.07 -19.11
N SER A 91 -38.88 11.96 -18.39
CA SER A 91 -40.02 11.17 -17.95
C SER A 91 -40.42 11.62 -16.55
N ASP A 92 -41.72 11.71 -16.29
CA ASP A 92 -42.26 11.82 -14.93
C ASP A 92 -42.01 10.53 -14.10
N GLU A 93 -41.48 9.48 -14.73
CA GLU A 93 -41.04 8.25 -14.08
C GLU A 93 -39.68 8.41 -13.40
N GLU A 94 -39.53 7.77 -12.24
CA GLU A 94 -38.25 7.65 -11.56
C GLU A 94 -37.20 6.96 -12.46
N LEU A 95 -35.97 7.49 -12.45
CA LEU A 95 -34.89 6.92 -13.22
C LEU A 95 -34.47 5.57 -12.64
N PRO A 96 -34.17 4.57 -13.49
CA PRO A 96 -33.71 3.27 -13.04
C PRO A 96 -32.53 3.34 -12.08
N THR A 97 -32.63 2.64 -10.95
CA THR A 97 -31.55 2.49 -9.96
C THR A 97 -31.03 1.06 -9.88
N THR A 98 -31.78 0.10 -10.44
CA THR A 98 -31.39 -1.30 -10.48
C THR A 98 -31.11 -1.79 -11.91
N VAL A 99 -30.35 -2.89 -12.04
CA VAL A 99 -30.03 -3.52 -13.33
C VAL A 99 -31.30 -3.92 -14.10
N GLU A 100 -32.31 -4.42 -13.40
CA GLU A 100 -33.57 -4.84 -14.01
C GLU A 100 -34.37 -3.65 -14.52
N GLU A 101 -34.56 -2.63 -13.69
CA GLU A 101 -35.22 -1.38 -14.10
C GLU A 101 -34.53 -0.77 -15.32
N ALA A 102 -33.20 -0.80 -15.34
CA ALA A 102 -32.44 -0.22 -16.44
C ALA A 102 -32.63 -1.00 -17.75
N ILE A 103 -32.59 -2.34 -17.69
CA ILE A 103 -32.85 -3.19 -18.86
C ILE A 103 -34.30 -2.99 -19.34
N ASN A 104 -35.27 -2.98 -18.42
CA ASN A 104 -36.68 -2.77 -18.75
C ASN A 104 -36.91 -1.39 -19.37
N PHE A 105 -36.26 -0.35 -18.85
CA PHE A 105 -36.32 0.99 -19.41
C PHE A 105 -35.72 1.01 -20.82
N LEU A 106 -34.52 0.45 -21.03
CA LEU A 106 -33.87 0.38 -22.34
C LEU A 106 -34.75 -0.35 -23.37
N LYS A 107 -35.42 -1.43 -22.99
CA LYS A 107 -36.38 -2.14 -23.86
C LYS A 107 -37.60 -1.30 -24.23
N LYS A 108 -38.11 -0.51 -23.29
CA LYS A 108 -39.26 0.38 -23.50
C LYS A 108 -38.90 1.70 -24.17
N PHE A 109 -37.62 2.06 -24.21
CA PHE A 109 -37.15 3.36 -24.67
C PHE A 109 -37.56 3.69 -26.12
N PRO A 110 -37.45 2.78 -27.11
CA PRO A 110 -37.93 3.07 -28.46
C PRO A 110 -39.43 3.42 -28.51
N SER A 111 -40.26 2.70 -27.77
CA SER A 111 -41.71 2.98 -27.71
C SER A 111 -42.02 4.30 -27.00
N LYS A 112 -41.25 4.66 -25.97
CA LYS A 112 -41.34 5.97 -25.31
C LYS A 112 -40.96 7.09 -26.27
N LEU A 113 -39.90 6.92 -27.05
CA LEU A 113 -39.44 7.90 -28.03
C LEU A 113 -40.50 8.24 -29.07
N LEU A 114 -41.29 7.25 -29.50
CA LEU A 114 -42.43 7.45 -30.41
C LEU A 114 -43.51 8.39 -29.87
N GLN A 115 -43.60 8.54 -28.54
CA GLN A 115 -44.59 9.40 -27.88
C GLN A 115 -44.11 10.85 -27.77
N THR A 116 -42.83 11.12 -27.98
CA THR A 116 -42.23 12.46 -27.84
C THR A 116 -42.12 13.17 -29.17
N ASN A 117 -42.52 14.44 -29.22
CA ASN A 117 -42.39 15.30 -30.40
C ASN A 117 -42.92 14.63 -31.69
N LYS A 118 -44.12 14.04 -31.62
CA LYS A 118 -44.74 13.30 -32.73
C LYS A 118 -43.84 12.19 -33.29
N GLY A 119 -43.10 11.52 -32.42
CA GLY A 119 -42.18 10.41 -32.74
C GLY A 119 -40.79 10.82 -33.22
N LYS A 120 -40.47 12.13 -33.23
CA LYS A 120 -39.13 12.61 -33.55
C LYS A 120 -38.17 12.53 -32.36
N GLY A 121 -38.66 12.58 -31.13
CA GLY A 121 -37.82 12.74 -29.95
C GLY A 121 -37.23 14.15 -29.81
N VAL A 122 -35.99 14.23 -29.32
CA VAL A 122 -35.20 15.45 -29.07
C VAL A 122 -34.15 15.66 -30.16
N PRO A 123 -33.62 16.88 -30.36
CA PRO A 123 -32.53 17.10 -31.30
C PRO A 123 -31.22 16.51 -30.74
N LEU A 124 -30.55 15.66 -31.51
CA LEU A 124 -29.31 14.98 -31.13
C LEU A 124 -28.07 15.61 -31.77
N GLU A 125 -28.11 15.82 -33.08
CA GLU A 125 -27.00 16.35 -33.84
C GLU A 125 -27.45 17.54 -34.69
N PHE A 126 -26.59 18.56 -34.78
CA PHE A 126 -26.83 19.77 -35.54
C PHE A 126 -25.76 19.89 -36.62
N GLU A 127 -26.17 19.99 -37.87
CA GLU A 127 -25.26 20.36 -38.96
C GLU A 127 -25.27 21.89 -39.08
N LEU A 128 -24.06 22.46 -39.02
CA LEU A 128 -23.84 23.89 -39.02
C LEU A 128 -23.15 24.31 -40.32
N LEU A 129 -23.69 25.34 -40.98
CA LEU A 129 -23.06 26.00 -42.12
C LEU A 129 -22.58 27.38 -41.69
N SER A 130 -21.30 27.69 -41.93
CA SER A 130 -20.71 28.97 -41.52
C SER A 130 -21.33 30.14 -42.28
N LEU A 131 -21.44 31.31 -41.64
CA LEU A 131 -21.94 32.51 -42.30
C LEU A 131 -21.06 32.95 -43.48
N ASN A 132 -19.75 32.66 -43.43
CA ASN A 132 -18.84 32.89 -44.54
C ASN A 132 -19.20 32.04 -45.77
N GLU A 133 -19.56 30.77 -45.57
CA GLU A 133 -20.04 29.92 -46.67
C GLU A 133 -21.39 30.39 -47.21
N ILE A 134 -22.31 30.86 -46.35
CA ILE A 134 -23.57 31.46 -46.79
C ILE A 134 -23.32 32.72 -47.63
N LYS A 135 -22.43 33.61 -47.18
CA LYS A 135 -22.02 34.81 -47.92
C LYS A 135 -21.49 34.43 -49.31
N ARG A 136 -20.62 33.43 -49.37
CA ARG A 136 -20.06 32.90 -50.61
C ARG A 136 -21.12 32.30 -51.54
N LEU A 137 -21.99 31.44 -51.01
CA LEU A 137 -23.00 30.72 -51.79
C LEU A 137 -24.13 31.61 -52.31
N PHE A 138 -24.58 32.59 -51.52
CA PHE A 138 -25.73 33.43 -51.86
C PHE A 138 -25.36 34.84 -52.33
N GLN A 139 -24.07 35.20 -52.33
CA GLN A 139 -23.56 36.53 -52.70
C GLN A 139 -24.27 37.66 -51.91
N ILE A 140 -24.43 37.45 -50.60
CA ILE A 140 -25.11 38.40 -49.71
C ILE A 140 -24.05 39.06 -48.84
N ASP A 141 -24.10 40.38 -48.74
CA ASP A 141 -23.21 41.10 -47.85
C ASP A 141 -23.74 41.00 -46.41
N ILE A 142 -23.01 40.24 -45.59
CA ILE A 142 -23.20 40.10 -44.16
C ILE A 142 -21.92 40.62 -43.52
N GLU A 143 -22.05 41.60 -42.61
CA GLU A 143 -20.98 42.00 -41.71
C GLU A 143 -20.76 40.87 -40.69
N CYS A 144 -19.66 40.14 -40.83
CA CYS A 144 -19.23 39.11 -39.87
C CYS A 144 -17.79 39.39 -39.47
N ASP A 145 -17.59 40.31 -38.52
CA ASP A 145 -16.28 40.71 -37.98
C ASP A 145 -15.69 39.70 -36.97
N LEU A 146 -15.93 38.40 -37.18
CA LEU A 146 -15.44 37.37 -36.26
C LEU A 146 -14.23 36.64 -36.86
N ASP A 147 -13.04 37.06 -36.42
CA ASP A 147 -11.78 36.32 -36.62
C ASP A 147 -11.80 35.05 -35.76
N LEU A 148 -12.38 33.98 -36.31
CA LEU A 148 -12.47 32.68 -35.67
C LEU A 148 -11.13 31.98 -35.68
N ARG A 149 -10.38 32.14 -34.59
CA ARG A 149 -9.08 31.48 -34.44
C ARG A 149 -9.26 30.01 -34.02
N PRO A 150 -8.59 29.06 -34.69
CA PRO A 150 -8.61 27.67 -34.28
C PRO A 150 -7.84 27.49 -32.97
N ILE A 151 -8.33 26.58 -32.12
CA ILE A 151 -7.60 26.14 -30.94
C ILE A 151 -6.74 24.95 -31.36
N SER A 152 -5.47 24.95 -30.95
CA SER A 152 -4.57 23.84 -31.25
C SER A 152 -5.06 22.54 -30.61
N LEU A 153 -5.17 21.47 -31.39
CA LEU A 153 -5.48 20.12 -30.90
C LEU A 153 -4.49 19.67 -29.82
N LYS A 154 -3.24 20.13 -29.89
CA LYS A 154 -2.23 19.86 -28.87
C LYS A 154 -2.64 20.40 -27.50
N ILE A 155 -3.14 21.64 -27.45
CA ILE A 155 -3.58 22.28 -26.19
C ILE A 155 -4.81 21.56 -25.64
N ILE A 156 -5.75 21.19 -26.51
CA ILE A 156 -6.94 20.40 -26.12
C ILE A 156 -6.50 19.10 -25.46
N SER A 157 -5.65 18.31 -26.13
CA SER A 157 -5.12 17.06 -25.58
C SER A 157 -4.35 17.26 -24.27
N GLN A 158 -3.59 18.35 -24.12
CA GLN A 158 -2.89 18.65 -22.87
C GLN A 158 -3.85 18.91 -21.70
N ILE A 159 -4.96 19.62 -21.96
CA ILE A 159 -6.01 19.85 -20.95
C ILE A 159 -6.71 18.53 -20.61
N GLU A 160 -7.08 17.73 -21.62
CA GLU A 160 -7.71 16.41 -21.44
C GLU A 160 -6.83 15.49 -20.58
N ASN A 161 -5.56 15.34 -20.94
CA ASN A 161 -4.60 14.52 -20.18
C ASN A 161 -4.47 15.00 -18.73
N GLU A 162 -4.44 16.31 -18.49
CA GLU A 162 -4.37 16.85 -17.12
C GLU A 162 -5.61 16.46 -16.29
N PHE A 163 -6.82 16.51 -16.89
CA PHE A 163 -8.05 16.10 -16.21
C PHE A 163 -8.15 14.59 -16.00
N ASP A 164 -7.69 13.78 -16.96
CA ASP A 164 -7.66 12.32 -16.85
C ASP A 164 -6.68 11.88 -15.75
N ASP A 165 -5.48 12.45 -15.72
CA ASP A 165 -4.50 12.18 -14.67
C ASP A 165 -5.03 12.63 -13.30
N LEU A 166 -5.66 13.81 -13.23
CA LEU A 166 -6.27 14.32 -12.02
C LEU A 166 -7.42 13.40 -11.54
N LEU A 167 -8.21 12.84 -12.45
CA LEU A 167 -9.28 11.90 -12.12
C LEU A 167 -8.73 10.65 -11.43
N GLU A 168 -7.62 10.08 -11.91
CA GLU A 168 -6.96 8.94 -11.27
C GLU A 168 -6.53 9.28 -9.82
N LYS A 169 -5.94 10.47 -9.61
CA LYS A 169 -5.51 10.87 -8.26
C LYS A 169 -6.69 11.16 -7.34
N LYS A 170 -7.77 11.79 -7.85
CA LYS A 170 -9.03 11.99 -7.11
C LYS A 170 -9.64 10.65 -6.69
N GLN A 171 -9.57 9.64 -7.54
CA GLN A 171 -10.02 8.28 -7.20
C GLN A 171 -9.24 7.71 -6.01
N LYS A 172 -7.90 7.79 -6.03
CA LYS A 172 -7.07 7.36 -4.89
C LYS A 172 -7.40 8.09 -3.59
N LEU A 173 -7.69 9.39 -3.65
CA LEU A 173 -8.14 10.15 -2.49
C LEU A 173 -9.51 9.67 -1.98
N ASN A 174 -10.46 9.43 -2.90
CA ASN A 174 -11.78 8.91 -2.55
C ASN A 174 -11.69 7.51 -1.92
N ASP A 175 -10.87 6.62 -2.48
CA ASP A 175 -10.64 5.28 -1.90
C ASP A 175 -10.12 5.39 -0.46
N MET A 176 -9.18 6.31 -0.19
CA MET A 176 -8.68 6.57 1.17
C MET A 176 -9.74 7.16 2.09
N ILE A 177 -10.64 8.02 1.58
CA ILE A 177 -11.77 8.56 2.35
C ILE A 177 -12.74 7.43 2.72
N ASP A 178 -13.07 6.56 1.78
CA ASP A 178 -13.96 5.42 2.00
C ASP A 178 -13.36 4.44 3.02
N GLU A 179 -12.05 4.16 2.93
CA GLU A 179 -11.33 3.39 3.94
C GLU A 179 -11.37 4.06 5.32
N CYS A 180 -11.15 5.38 5.39
CA CYS A 180 -11.31 6.15 6.62
C CYS A 180 -12.72 6.01 7.23
N VAL A 181 -13.77 6.03 6.39
CA VAL A 181 -15.16 5.84 6.84
C VAL A 181 -15.38 4.42 7.36
N MET A 182 -14.86 3.40 6.67
CA MET A 182 -14.97 2.01 7.12
C MET A 182 -14.34 1.79 8.51
N TYR A 183 -13.25 2.49 8.81
CA TYR A 183 -12.55 2.39 10.10
C TYR A 183 -12.80 3.57 11.05
N GLU A 184 -13.85 4.38 10.83
CA GLU A 184 -14.11 5.63 11.56
C GLU A 184 -14.30 5.44 13.08
N LYS A 185 -14.71 4.24 13.49
CA LYS A 185 -14.84 3.88 14.91
C LYS A 185 -13.49 3.70 15.62
N TYR A 186 -12.43 3.48 14.85
CA TYR A 186 -11.06 3.19 15.30
C TYR A 186 -10.07 4.25 14.80
N LEU A 187 -10.56 5.39 14.30
CA LEU A 187 -9.76 6.50 13.82
C LEU A 187 -10.19 7.81 14.51
N ASN A 188 -9.22 8.70 14.69
CA ASN A 188 -9.49 10.07 15.16
C ASN A 188 -10.29 10.85 14.10
N GLN A 189 -11.29 11.62 14.54
CA GLN A 189 -12.13 12.46 13.67
C GLN A 189 -11.32 13.40 12.79
N THR A 190 -10.17 13.90 13.27
CA THR A 190 -9.30 14.81 12.52
C THR A 190 -8.77 14.19 11.22
N ASN A 191 -8.53 12.86 11.19
CA ASN A 191 -7.97 12.19 10.01
C ASN A 191 -8.93 12.25 8.81
N LYS A 192 -10.21 11.99 9.05
CA LYS A 192 -11.26 12.07 8.02
C LYS A 192 -11.42 13.51 7.53
N GLN A 193 -11.41 14.48 8.44
CA GLN A 193 -11.58 15.89 8.08
C GLN A 193 -10.44 16.38 7.17
N ILE A 194 -9.18 16.01 7.44
CA ILE A 194 -8.03 16.35 6.59
C ILE A 194 -8.25 15.91 5.14
N LEU A 195 -8.74 14.68 4.93
CA LEU A 195 -8.99 14.14 3.59
C LEU A 195 -10.18 14.84 2.90
N LEU A 196 -11.24 15.12 3.66
CA LEU A 196 -12.41 15.84 3.14
C LEU A 196 -12.08 17.28 2.74
N ASP A 197 -11.29 17.98 3.54
CA ASP A 197 -10.83 19.34 3.24
C ASP A 197 -9.97 19.35 1.98
N LEU A 198 -9.10 18.35 1.81
CA LEU A 198 -8.30 18.20 0.60
C LEU A 198 -9.21 17.96 -0.63
N LYS A 199 -10.21 17.08 -0.51
CA LYS A 199 -11.20 16.81 -1.57
C LYS A 199 -11.95 18.08 -1.98
N GLN A 200 -12.37 18.90 -1.02
CA GLN A 200 -13.06 20.15 -1.30
C GLN A 200 -12.15 21.16 -2.02
N LYS A 201 -10.90 21.32 -1.56
CA LYS A 201 -9.93 22.24 -2.19
C LYS A 201 -9.65 21.86 -3.64
N ILE A 202 -9.51 20.57 -3.94
CA ILE A 202 -9.33 20.08 -5.32
C ILE A 202 -10.53 20.46 -6.18
N SER A 203 -11.76 20.22 -5.68
CA SER A 203 -12.98 20.56 -6.42
C SER A 203 -13.05 22.05 -6.74
N ASN A 204 -12.76 22.90 -5.74
CA ASN A 204 -12.80 24.36 -5.93
C ASN A 204 -11.77 24.84 -6.97
N GLU A 205 -10.54 24.32 -6.92
CA GLU A 205 -9.50 24.69 -7.89
C GLU A 205 -9.81 24.17 -9.30
N GLU A 206 -10.38 22.98 -9.41
CA GLU A 206 -10.85 22.42 -10.67
C GLU A 206 -11.94 23.30 -11.30
N ASP A 207 -12.91 23.75 -10.50
CA ASP A 207 -14.00 24.61 -10.95
C ASP A 207 -13.49 26.00 -11.34
N ASN A 208 -12.59 26.59 -10.55
CA ASN A 208 -11.93 27.86 -10.87
C ASN A 208 -11.16 27.78 -12.20
N PHE A 209 -10.46 26.67 -12.44
CA PHE A 209 -9.73 26.44 -13.68
C PHE A 209 -10.69 26.33 -14.87
N LYS A 210 -11.77 25.53 -14.74
CA LYS A 210 -12.81 25.40 -15.78
C LYS A 210 -13.45 26.74 -16.11
N GLU A 211 -13.80 27.53 -15.09
CA GLU A 211 -14.40 28.85 -15.29
C GLU A 211 -13.44 29.80 -16.04
N SER A 212 -12.16 29.82 -15.63
CA SER A 212 -11.15 30.66 -16.26
C SER A 212 -10.86 30.26 -17.71
N ILE A 213 -10.65 28.96 -17.97
CA ILE A 213 -10.46 28.42 -19.33
C ILE A 213 -11.68 28.72 -20.20
N SER A 214 -12.90 28.56 -19.69
CA SER A 214 -14.14 28.87 -20.44
C SER A 214 -14.15 30.32 -20.95
N LYS A 215 -13.80 31.28 -20.08
CA LYS A 215 -13.72 32.71 -20.46
C LYS A 215 -12.64 32.97 -21.51
N ILE A 216 -11.44 32.40 -21.33
CA ILE A 216 -10.31 32.58 -22.26
C ILE A 216 -10.61 31.92 -23.62
N LEU A 217 -11.23 30.73 -23.63
CA LEU A 217 -11.63 30.03 -24.85
C LEU A 217 -12.54 30.89 -25.72
N LEU A 218 -13.51 31.58 -25.11
CA LEU A 218 -14.40 32.50 -25.82
C LEU A 218 -13.62 33.69 -26.42
N GLN A 219 -12.72 34.29 -25.64
CA GLN A 219 -11.91 35.43 -26.10
C GLN A 219 -10.99 35.04 -27.26
N VAL A 220 -10.29 33.91 -27.16
CA VAL A 220 -9.41 33.38 -28.22
C VAL A 220 -10.22 33.05 -29.47
N LYS A 221 -11.36 32.35 -29.35
CA LYS A 221 -12.22 32.06 -30.49
C LYS A 221 -12.77 33.31 -31.16
N SER A 222 -13.04 34.38 -30.41
CA SER A 222 -13.51 35.66 -30.98
C SER A 222 -12.39 36.57 -31.49
N GLY A 223 -11.14 36.10 -31.48
CA GLY A 223 -9.98 36.89 -31.89
C GLY A 223 -9.60 38.03 -30.95
N LYS A 224 -10.13 38.06 -29.72
CA LYS A 224 -9.85 39.08 -28.69
C LYS A 224 -8.62 38.77 -27.85
N SER A 225 -8.09 37.55 -27.93
CA SER A 225 -6.91 37.11 -27.18
C SER A 225 -6.10 36.10 -27.99
N GLU A 226 -4.82 36.00 -27.67
CA GLU A 226 -3.92 35.05 -28.32
C GLU A 226 -4.13 33.61 -27.80
N PRO A 227 -4.02 32.59 -28.67
CA PRO A 227 -4.10 31.18 -28.25
C PRO A 227 -3.11 30.78 -27.14
N THR A 228 -2.00 31.51 -27.00
CA THR A 228 -1.01 31.31 -25.93
C THR A 228 -1.58 31.54 -24.53
N GLU A 229 -2.66 32.31 -24.38
CA GLU A 229 -3.27 32.57 -23.09
C GLU A 229 -3.93 31.32 -22.48
N ILE A 230 -4.45 30.42 -23.33
CA ILE A 230 -4.95 29.11 -22.88
C ILE A 230 -3.80 28.28 -22.29
N SER A 231 -2.66 28.25 -22.99
CA SER A 231 -1.46 27.56 -22.52
C SER A 231 -0.95 28.14 -21.20
N ASN A 232 -0.95 29.47 -21.06
CA ASN A 232 -0.56 30.14 -19.82
C ASN A 232 -1.49 29.75 -18.66
N GLN A 233 -2.79 29.67 -18.92
CA GLN A 233 -3.75 29.30 -17.88
C GLN A 233 -3.61 27.84 -17.46
N LEU A 234 -3.38 26.93 -18.41
CA LEU A 234 -3.05 25.54 -18.10
C LEU A 234 -1.77 25.44 -17.26
N LEU A 235 -0.71 26.17 -17.62
CA LEU A 235 0.54 26.18 -16.85
C LEU A 235 0.34 26.69 -15.43
N LYS A 236 -0.45 27.75 -15.22
CA LYS A 236 -0.80 28.25 -13.89
C LYS A 236 -1.51 27.18 -13.06
N PHE A 237 -2.47 26.47 -13.65
CA PHE A 237 -3.16 25.37 -12.98
C PHE A 237 -2.19 24.23 -12.63
N GLN A 238 -1.33 23.83 -13.57
CA GLN A 238 -0.34 22.76 -13.38
C GLN A 238 0.67 23.06 -12.26
N GLN A 239 0.93 24.34 -11.98
CA GLN A 239 1.79 24.78 -10.89
C GLN A 239 1.11 24.75 -9.51
N THR A 240 -0.20 24.57 -9.44
CA THR A 240 -0.90 24.49 -8.16
C THR A 240 -0.63 23.17 -7.44
N ASP A 241 -0.84 23.17 -6.12
CA ASP A 241 -0.82 21.98 -5.28
C ASP A 241 -1.96 20.98 -5.59
N PHE A 242 -2.89 21.33 -6.49
CA PHE A 242 -4.11 20.60 -6.78
C PHE A 242 -4.21 20.15 -8.25
N SER A 243 -3.19 20.42 -9.05
CA SER A 243 -2.98 19.77 -10.35
C SER A 243 -2.79 18.26 -10.18
N SER A 244 -2.80 17.50 -11.27
CA SER A 244 -2.48 16.07 -11.26
C SER A 244 -1.18 15.77 -10.51
N LYS A 245 -0.11 16.49 -10.83
CA LYS A 245 1.22 16.37 -10.20
C LYS A 245 1.23 16.91 -8.77
N GLY A 246 0.59 18.06 -8.52
CA GLY A 246 0.50 18.66 -7.19
C GLY A 246 -0.23 17.74 -6.21
N LEU A 247 -1.37 17.19 -6.63
CA LEU A 247 -2.15 16.24 -5.83
C LEU A 247 -1.37 14.95 -5.59
N GLU A 248 -0.63 14.44 -6.58
CA GLU A 248 0.24 13.28 -6.35
C GLU A 248 1.27 13.55 -5.25
N GLN A 249 1.87 14.75 -5.22
CA GLN A 249 2.79 15.14 -4.16
C GLN A 249 2.08 15.29 -2.81
N LYS A 250 0.88 15.87 -2.77
CA LYS A 250 0.06 15.95 -1.54
C LYS A 250 -0.31 14.57 -1.00
N LEU A 251 -0.68 13.63 -1.86
CA LEU A 251 -0.94 12.24 -1.46
C LEU A 251 0.31 11.56 -0.89
N LYS A 252 1.51 11.95 -1.33
CA LYS A 252 2.80 11.49 -0.80
C LYS A 252 3.29 12.26 0.44
N SER A 253 2.60 13.32 0.85
CA SER A 253 2.99 14.12 2.02
C SER A 253 2.92 13.31 3.32
N ASN A 254 3.75 13.69 4.30
CA ASN A 254 3.84 12.97 5.57
C ASN A 254 2.48 12.85 6.28
N GLN A 255 1.66 13.92 6.27
CA GLN A 255 0.34 13.94 6.91
C GLN A 255 -0.59 12.87 6.32
N ILE A 256 -0.67 12.78 5.00
CA ILE A 256 -1.53 11.79 4.32
C ILE A 256 -0.96 10.37 4.47
N GLN A 257 0.36 10.23 4.43
CA GLN A 257 1.03 8.93 4.62
C GLN A 257 0.86 8.37 6.02
N ILE A 258 0.80 9.21 7.06
CA ILE A 258 0.47 8.79 8.43
C ILE A 258 -0.93 8.18 8.47
N ILE A 259 -1.93 8.88 7.90
CA ILE A 259 -3.32 8.39 7.83
C ILE A 259 -3.37 7.06 7.08
N ARG A 260 -2.73 6.98 5.90
CA ARG A 260 -2.66 5.77 5.08
C ARG A 260 -2.06 4.58 5.84
N LYS A 261 -0.94 4.81 6.54
CA LYS A 261 -0.28 3.77 7.34
C LYS A 261 -1.15 3.31 8.51
N LYS A 262 -1.89 4.23 9.15
CA LYS A 262 -2.83 3.89 10.23
C LYS A 262 -3.97 3.02 9.71
N ILE A 263 -4.59 3.39 8.60
CA ILE A 263 -5.63 2.58 7.93
C ILE A 263 -5.10 1.17 7.62
N GLN A 264 -3.91 1.08 7.01
CA GLN A 264 -3.31 -0.22 6.66
C GLN A 264 -3.01 -1.05 7.90
N PHE A 265 -2.56 -0.43 8.98
CA PHE A 265 -2.33 -1.10 10.25
C PHE A 265 -3.64 -1.67 10.82
N LEU A 266 -4.72 -0.86 10.87
CA LEU A 266 -6.03 -1.32 11.34
C LEU A 266 -6.56 -2.49 10.50
N LYS A 267 -6.42 -2.40 9.17
CA LYS A 267 -6.78 -3.50 8.25
C LYS A 267 -6.03 -4.79 8.60
N ASN A 268 -4.72 -4.73 8.77
CA ASN A 268 -3.90 -5.90 9.11
C ASN A 268 -4.28 -6.53 10.46
N ILE A 269 -4.61 -5.71 11.46
CA ILE A 269 -5.05 -6.15 12.79
C ILE A 269 -6.39 -6.90 12.68
N ILE A 270 -7.37 -6.32 11.97
CA ILE A 270 -8.71 -6.90 11.79
C ILE A 270 -8.65 -8.18 10.96
N ASP A 271 -7.88 -8.20 9.86
CA ASP A 271 -7.70 -9.39 9.00
C ASP A 271 -7.10 -10.57 9.77
N SER A 272 -6.35 -10.28 10.85
CA SER A 272 -5.76 -11.28 11.73
C SER A 272 -6.65 -11.72 12.90
N LYS A 273 -7.93 -11.32 12.85
CA LYS A 273 -8.95 -11.60 13.86
C LYS A 273 -8.60 -11.04 15.25
N ILE A 274 -7.88 -9.92 15.28
CA ILE A 274 -7.66 -9.14 16.49
C ILE A 274 -8.74 -8.06 16.51
N CYS A 275 -9.48 -7.97 17.61
CA CYS A 275 -10.51 -6.95 17.79
C CYS A 275 -9.87 -5.62 18.23
N ILE A 276 -10.54 -4.50 17.95
CA ILE A 276 -10.04 -3.17 18.32
C ILE A 276 -11.09 -2.52 19.22
N PHE A 277 -10.65 -1.86 20.29
CA PHE A 277 -11.55 -1.09 21.13
C PHE A 277 -12.13 0.09 20.35
N GLU A 278 -13.46 0.21 20.32
CA GLU A 278 -14.12 1.39 19.77
C GLU A 278 -13.82 2.61 20.65
N LYS A 279 -13.69 3.80 20.05
CA LYS A 279 -13.42 5.07 20.77
C LYS A 279 -14.36 5.40 21.93
N THR A 280 -15.58 4.84 21.91
CA THR A 280 -16.63 4.98 22.94
C THR A 280 -16.36 4.14 24.19
N MET A 281 -15.51 3.11 24.09
CA MET A 281 -15.21 2.20 25.17
C MET A 281 -14.06 2.74 26.04
N THR A 282 -14.37 3.16 27.26
CA THR A 282 -13.40 3.81 28.16
C THR A 282 -13.04 2.98 29.40
N ASP A 283 -13.73 1.87 29.66
CA ASP A 283 -13.40 1.00 30.78
C ASP A 283 -13.19 -0.45 30.34
N ILE A 284 -11.92 -0.83 30.32
CA ILE A 284 -11.46 -2.17 29.96
C ILE A 284 -11.99 -3.21 30.94
N ASN A 285 -12.06 -2.90 32.24
CA ASN A 285 -12.53 -3.86 33.25
C ASN A 285 -14.01 -4.15 33.09
N ILE A 286 -14.83 -3.16 32.74
CA ILE A 286 -16.25 -3.37 32.41
C ILE A 286 -16.36 -4.26 31.17
N PHE A 287 -15.55 -3.97 30.14
CA PHE A 287 -15.55 -4.71 28.89
C PHE A 287 -15.21 -6.20 29.04
N VAL A 288 -14.09 -6.53 29.72
CA VAL A 288 -13.71 -7.94 29.95
C VAL A 288 -14.67 -8.69 30.89
N ASN A 289 -15.47 -7.99 31.69
CA ASN A 289 -16.51 -8.58 32.52
C ASN A 289 -17.88 -8.67 31.82
N SER A 290 -17.99 -8.26 30.56
CA SER A 290 -19.21 -8.44 29.77
C SER A 290 -19.55 -9.93 29.63
N ASN A 291 -20.85 -10.24 29.48
CA ASN A 291 -21.33 -11.61 29.31
C ASN A 291 -20.65 -12.35 28.14
N GLU A 292 -20.16 -11.62 27.13
CA GLU A 292 -19.50 -12.18 25.95
C GLU A 292 -18.06 -12.65 26.18
N LEU A 293 -17.36 -12.03 27.16
CA LEU A 293 -15.94 -12.25 27.42
C LEU A 293 -15.64 -12.82 28.80
N ARG A 294 -16.62 -12.82 29.71
CA ARG A 294 -16.46 -13.25 31.09
C ARG A 294 -15.79 -14.61 31.22
N ASP A 295 -16.15 -15.58 30.40
CA ASP A 295 -15.62 -16.95 30.49
C ASP A 295 -14.44 -17.20 29.52
N LYS A 296 -13.97 -16.18 28.82
CA LYS A 296 -12.87 -16.30 27.85
C LYS A 296 -11.52 -15.91 28.46
N GLU A 297 -10.47 -16.45 27.84
CA GLU A 297 -9.11 -15.96 28.01
C GLU A 297 -8.91 -14.77 27.06
N VAL A 298 -8.46 -13.63 27.58
CA VAL A 298 -8.39 -12.37 26.84
C VAL A 298 -7.03 -11.71 27.01
N TYR A 299 -6.41 -11.34 25.90
CA TYR A 299 -5.17 -10.56 25.87
C TYR A 299 -5.44 -9.18 25.26
N ILE A 300 -4.96 -8.12 25.92
CA ILE A 300 -5.16 -6.73 25.51
C ILE A 300 -3.82 -6.05 25.36
N PHE A 301 -3.47 -5.68 24.13
CA PHE A 301 -2.30 -4.85 23.86
C PHE A 301 -2.67 -3.37 23.96
N LYS A 302 -2.13 -2.67 24.95
CA LYS A 302 -2.32 -1.22 25.15
C LYS A 302 -1.17 -0.47 24.49
N THR A 303 -1.50 0.45 23.60
CA THR A 303 -0.51 1.08 22.72
C THR A 303 -0.89 2.52 22.37
N SER A 304 0.08 3.24 21.80
CA SER A 304 -0.08 4.57 21.22
C SER A 304 1.04 4.80 20.20
N ASP A 305 0.84 5.75 19.30
CA ASP A 305 1.87 6.20 18.35
C ASP A 305 3.04 6.88 19.10
N GLU A 306 2.80 7.45 20.28
CA GLU A 306 3.83 8.03 21.15
C GLU A 306 4.88 6.99 21.56
N PHE A 307 4.47 5.79 22.00
CA PHE A 307 5.41 4.73 22.39
C PHE A 307 6.31 4.30 21.23
N LYS A 308 5.72 4.19 20.03
CA LYS A 308 6.45 3.83 18.82
C LYS A 308 7.51 4.88 18.44
N ASN A 309 7.22 6.15 18.71
CA ASN A 309 8.12 7.26 18.41
C ASN A 309 9.23 7.43 19.47
N GLN A 310 8.96 7.08 20.73
CA GLN A 310 9.92 7.16 21.83
C GLN A 310 10.96 6.04 21.79
N ASP A 311 10.52 4.78 21.70
CA ASP A 311 11.39 3.61 21.59
C ASP A 311 10.78 2.59 20.63
N LYS A 312 11.19 2.71 19.36
CA LYS A 312 10.70 1.84 18.30
C LYS A 312 11.05 0.37 18.55
N GLN A 313 12.25 0.08 19.07
CA GLN A 313 12.68 -1.30 19.27
C GLN A 313 11.83 -1.97 20.35
N MET A 314 11.65 -1.29 21.49
CA MET A 314 10.79 -1.78 22.55
C MET A 314 9.35 -1.97 22.05
N TYR A 315 8.80 -1.01 21.31
CA TYR A 315 7.48 -1.15 20.70
C TYR A 315 7.37 -2.39 19.81
N ASP A 316 8.34 -2.58 18.91
CA ASP A 316 8.36 -3.70 17.97
C ASP A 316 8.47 -5.04 18.76
N ASP A 317 9.23 -5.09 19.85
CA ASP A 317 9.32 -6.28 20.72
C ASP A 317 7.98 -6.61 21.41
N TYR A 318 7.27 -5.60 21.94
CA TYR A 318 5.91 -5.79 22.50
C TYR A 318 4.94 -6.28 21.43
N PHE A 319 4.99 -5.68 20.25
CA PHE A 319 4.12 -6.03 19.14
C PHE A 319 4.35 -7.48 18.70
N ASP A 320 5.61 -7.87 18.49
CA ASP A 320 6.00 -9.24 18.13
C ASP A 320 5.60 -10.25 19.21
N TYR A 321 5.74 -9.88 20.49
CA TYR A 321 5.27 -10.72 21.59
C TYR A 321 3.76 -10.94 21.52
N PHE A 322 2.98 -9.86 21.36
CA PHE A 322 1.53 -9.94 21.23
C PHE A 322 1.10 -10.82 20.04
N TRP A 323 1.79 -10.69 18.90
CA TRP A 323 1.57 -11.55 17.73
C TRP A 323 1.90 -13.01 17.99
N SER A 324 2.97 -13.28 18.72
CA SER A 324 3.34 -14.65 19.07
C SER A 324 2.27 -15.30 19.94
N LEU A 325 1.71 -14.57 20.91
CA LEU A 325 0.58 -15.04 21.72
C LEU A 325 -0.63 -15.32 20.84
N ARG A 326 -0.95 -14.43 19.90
CA ARG A 326 -2.08 -14.62 18.97
C ARG A 326 -1.95 -15.89 18.14
N ARG A 327 -0.71 -16.29 17.78
CA ARG A 327 -0.43 -17.51 17.00
C ARG A 327 -0.46 -18.78 17.84
N THR A 328 -0.08 -18.72 19.12
CA THR A 328 -0.01 -19.90 20.00
C THR A 328 -1.32 -20.13 20.76
N LYS A 329 -2.07 -19.09 21.09
CA LYS A 329 -3.32 -19.16 21.88
C LYS A 329 -4.55 -19.00 20.99
N ASN A 330 -4.84 -20.00 20.15
CA ASN A 330 -5.90 -19.91 19.13
C ASN A 330 -7.32 -19.75 19.69
N GLU A 331 -7.58 -20.17 20.94
CA GLU A 331 -8.89 -20.07 21.59
C GLU A 331 -9.07 -18.76 22.39
N ALA A 332 -7.99 -18.03 22.65
CA ALA A 332 -8.03 -16.77 23.38
C ALA A 332 -8.50 -15.62 22.46
N SER A 333 -9.13 -14.62 23.06
CA SER A 333 -9.57 -13.40 22.37
C SER A 333 -8.49 -12.32 22.49
N PHE A 334 -8.19 -11.65 21.39
CA PHE A 334 -7.12 -10.65 21.31
C PHE A 334 -7.70 -9.29 20.98
N TYR A 335 -7.30 -8.28 21.75
CA TYR A 335 -7.76 -6.91 21.58
C TYR A 335 -6.60 -5.91 21.51
N LEU A 336 -6.77 -4.90 20.68
CA LEU A 336 -5.92 -3.72 20.60
C LEU A 336 -6.63 -2.52 21.24
N PHE A 337 -5.98 -1.93 22.24
CA PHE A 337 -6.41 -0.69 22.87
C PHE A 337 -5.44 0.43 22.50
N ASP A 338 -5.88 1.36 21.66
CA ASP A 338 -5.06 2.47 21.17
C ASP A 338 -5.42 3.77 21.92
N TYR A 339 -4.53 4.22 22.79
CA TYR A 339 -4.73 5.43 23.58
C TYR A 339 -4.99 6.67 22.73
N ASP A 340 -4.50 6.72 21.49
CA ASP A 340 -4.69 7.90 20.62
C ASP A 340 -6.13 8.03 20.11
N MET A 341 -6.96 7.00 20.33
CA MET A 341 -8.40 7.04 20.08
C MET A 341 -9.21 7.53 21.28
N HIS A 342 -8.58 7.68 22.46
CA HIS A 342 -9.25 8.00 23.72
C HIS A 342 -8.61 9.24 24.38
N ASN A 343 -9.30 10.38 24.30
CA ASN A 343 -8.76 11.68 24.75
C ASN A 343 -8.52 11.82 26.27
N ASN A 344 -8.83 10.81 27.09
CA ASN A 344 -8.96 10.95 28.55
C ASN A 344 -8.04 10.02 29.37
N TYR A 345 -6.94 9.51 28.81
CA TYR A 345 -5.97 8.70 29.57
C TYR A 345 -4.73 9.51 29.92
N GLU A 346 -4.65 9.96 31.18
CA GLU A 346 -3.48 10.67 31.72
C GLU A 346 -2.27 9.74 31.92
N ASN A 347 -2.52 8.47 32.31
CA ASN A 347 -1.48 7.48 32.55
C ASN A 347 -1.48 6.42 31.44
N LYS A 348 -0.83 6.73 30.32
CA LYS A 348 -0.60 5.77 29.23
C LYS A 348 0.53 4.82 29.61
N ILE A 349 0.33 3.52 29.43
CA ILE A 349 1.38 2.50 29.66
C ILE A 349 1.37 1.53 28.49
N LEU A 350 2.53 1.31 27.86
CA LEU A 350 2.72 0.25 26.87
C LEU A 350 2.76 -1.08 27.62
N CYS A 351 1.74 -1.92 27.46
CA CYS A 351 1.70 -3.22 28.13
C CYS A 351 0.77 -4.21 27.43
N ILE A 352 0.93 -5.49 27.78
CA ILE A 352 0.00 -6.55 27.36
C ILE A 352 -0.68 -7.14 28.59
N GLU A 353 -1.94 -6.78 28.82
CA GLU A 353 -2.73 -7.31 29.92
C GLU A 353 -3.33 -8.67 29.55
N HIS A 354 -3.43 -9.57 30.53
CA HIS A 354 -4.08 -10.86 30.38
C HIS A 354 -5.19 -11.01 31.42
N PHE A 355 -6.36 -11.40 30.95
CA PHE A 355 -7.56 -11.67 31.74
C PHE A 355 -8.07 -13.09 31.50
N LYS A 356 -8.62 -13.70 32.53
CA LYS A 356 -9.30 -15.00 32.47
C LYS A 356 -10.44 -15.02 33.45
N GLY A 357 -11.62 -15.43 33.03
CA GLY A 357 -12.79 -15.44 33.93
C GLY A 357 -13.22 -14.01 34.36
N GLY A 358 -12.98 -12.99 33.52
CA GLY A 358 -13.18 -11.57 33.85
C GLY A 358 -12.18 -10.97 34.85
N ARG A 359 -11.23 -11.77 35.37
CA ARG A 359 -10.23 -11.35 36.34
C ARG A 359 -8.89 -11.08 35.65
N LYS A 360 -8.22 -10.00 36.05
CA LYS A 360 -6.87 -9.67 35.57
C LYS A 360 -5.86 -10.65 36.15
N MET A 361 -5.28 -11.49 35.30
CA MET A 361 -4.27 -12.48 35.66
C MET A 361 -2.86 -11.90 35.59
N ASN A 362 -2.60 -11.04 34.61
CA ASN A 362 -1.32 -10.35 34.47
C ASN A 362 -1.51 -8.88 34.05
N LYS A 363 -0.74 -7.99 34.68
CA LYS A 363 -0.70 -6.55 34.36
C LYS A 363 0.19 -6.26 33.14
N ASP A 364 1.23 -7.07 32.95
CA ASP A 364 2.04 -7.04 31.74
C ASP A 364 2.65 -8.42 31.47
N CYS A 365 2.29 -9.01 30.34
CA CYS A 365 2.82 -10.29 29.89
C CYS A 365 4.25 -10.17 29.36
N PHE A 366 4.65 -9.00 28.85
CA PHE A 366 5.96 -8.79 28.28
C PHE A 366 7.02 -8.44 29.33
N GLU A 367 6.70 -7.61 30.32
CA GLU A 367 7.65 -7.23 31.38
C GLU A 367 8.21 -8.47 32.13
N LYS A 368 7.40 -9.52 32.31
CA LYS A 368 7.88 -10.80 32.87
C LYS A 368 8.85 -11.57 31.96
N THR A 369 8.83 -11.31 30.64
CA THR A 369 9.82 -11.85 29.70
C THR A 369 11.09 -11.01 29.58
N SER A 370 11.11 -9.80 30.14
CA SER A 370 12.34 -9.01 30.30
C SER A 370 13.26 -9.54 31.41
N GLU A 371 12.76 -10.45 32.26
CA GLU A 371 13.60 -11.23 33.14
C GLU A 371 14.51 -12.13 32.30
N LEU A 372 15.81 -12.13 32.62
CA LEU A 372 16.79 -12.97 31.93
C LEU A 372 16.48 -14.45 32.21
N GLY A 373 16.39 -15.27 31.16
CA GLY A 373 16.29 -16.71 31.32
C GLY A 373 17.53 -17.26 32.04
N THR A 374 17.38 -18.30 32.83
CA THR A 374 18.50 -18.85 33.62
C THR A 374 19.07 -20.10 32.97
N VAL A 375 20.39 -20.23 32.88
CA VAL A 375 21.06 -21.45 32.42
C VAL A 375 21.92 -22.09 33.51
N GLU A 376 21.99 -23.42 33.48
CA GLU A 376 22.85 -24.20 34.35
C GLU A 376 23.45 -25.42 33.62
N LEU A 377 24.53 -25.98 34.15
CA LEU A 377 25.15 -27.18 33.60
C LEU A 377 24.27 -28.43 33.82
N SER A 378 24.21 -29.26 32.79
CA SER A 378 23.56 -30.57 32.76
C SER A 378 24.45 -31.59 33.46
N GLY A 379 24.21 -31.80 34.76
CA GLY A 379 24.86 -32.87 35.53
C GLY A 379 26.17 -32.46 36.23
N LYS A 380 26.81 -33.44 36.89
CA LYS A 380 28.06 -33.25 37.64
C LYS A 380 29.27 -33.36 36.70
N ILE A 381 29.45 -32.37 35.83
CA ILE A 381 30.72 -32.19 35.12
C ILE A 381 31.72 -31.68 36.16
N SER A 382 32.85 -32.37 36.34
CA SER A 382 33.90 -31.95 37.29
C SER A 382 34.29 -30.50 37.04
N LEU A 383 34.26 -29.69 38.10
CA LEU A 383 34.65 -28.27 38.18
C LEU A 383 36.13 -28.00 37.80
N GLN A 384 36.82 -28.97 37.21
CA GLN A 384 38.20 -28.87 36.73
C GLN A 384 38.29 -28.40 35.28
N LEU A 385 37.18 -27.99 34.64
CA LEU A 385 37.24 -27.33 33.33
C LEU A 385 37.74 -25.89 33.52
N VAL A 386 39.07 -25.84 33.53
CA VAL A 386 39.98 -24.71 33.33
C VAL A 386 39.26 -23.55 32.65
N GLN A 387 39.37 -22.35 33.23
CA GLN A 387 39.12 -21.10 32.51
C GLN A 387 40.09 -21.05 31.32
N GLU A 388 39.69 -21.64 30.20
CA GLU A 388 40.38 -21.49 28.94
C GLU A 388 40.35 -20.01 28.54
N LYS A 389 41.34 -19.59 27.76
CA LYS A 389 41.40 -18.21 27.26
C LYS A 389 40.10 -17.90 26.51
N ARG A 390 39.42 -16.82 26.91
CA ARG A 390 38.22 -16.33 26.21
C ARG A 390 38.59 -16.01 24.77
N GLU A 391 37.69 -16.33 23.84
CA GLU A 391 37.83 -15.92 22.44
C GLU A 391 37.80 -14.40 22.32
N ASP A 392 38.46 -13.86 21.29
CA ASP A 392 38.56 -12.41 21.08
C ASP A 392 37.20 -11.79 20.67
N GLU A 393 36.34 -12.58 20.02
CA GLU A 393 34.99 -12.18 19.61
C GLU A 393 33.93 -12.99 20.36
N LEU A 394 33.17 -12.31 21.21
CA LEU A 394 32.09 -12.89 22.00
C LEU A 394 30.82 -12.08 21.82
N ILE A 395 29.68 -12.76 21.71
CA ILE A 395 28.35 -12.13 21.68
C ILE A 395 27.47 -12.67 22.80
N HIS A 396 26.51 -11.86 23.25
CA HIS A 396 25.54 -12.27 24.27
C HIS A 396 24.62 -13.37 23.74
N LEU A 397 24.43 -14.41 24.55
CA LEU A 397 23.51 -15.51 24.28
C LEU A 397 22.07 -15.00 24.24
N MET A 398 21.48 -15.01 23.05
CA MET A 398 20.12 -14.53 22.81
C MET A 398 19.33 -15.53 21.95
N VAL A 399 18.78 -16.55 22.60
CA VAL A 399 18.05 -17.65 21.96
C VAL A 399 16.64 -17.78 22.53
N ARG A 400 15.76 -18.45 21.81
CA ARG A 400 14.34 -18.64 22.18
C ARG A 400 14.19 -19.62 23.35
N CYS A 401 13.01 -19.73 23.94
CA CYS A 401 12.75 -20.83 24.89
C CYS A 401 12.82 -22.19 24.15
N PRO A 402 13.43 -23.24 24.72
CA PRO A 402 13.41 -24.59 24.13
C PRO A 402 12.02 -25.26 24.15
N ASN A 403 11.04 -24.73 24.91
CA ASN A 403 9.68 -25.24 24.88
C ASN A 403 8.94 -24.75 23.63
N ILE A 404 8.35 -25.66 22.86
CA ILE A 404 7.64 -25.35 21.61
C ILE A 404 6.35 -24.55 21.83
N ASP A 405 5.74 -24.71 23.00
CA ASP A 405 4.49 -24.02 23.38
C ASP A 405 4.75 -22.63 23.99
N CYS A 406 6.03 -22.24 24.15
CA CYS A 406 6.41 -20.91 24.60
C CYS A 406 6.29 -19.89 23.47
N PRO A 407 5.93 -18.62 23.76
CA PRO A 407 6.12 -17.51 22.83
C PRO A 407 7.49 -17.57 22.12
N ASN A 408 7.48 -17.55 20.78
CA ASN A 408 8.67 -17.77 19.94
C ASN A 408 9.55 -16.51 19.87
N ILE A 409 10.13 -16.10 20.99
CA ILE A 409 10.85 -14.83 21.16
C ILE A 409 12.24 -15.12 21.72
N LYS A 410 13.24 -14.36 21.25
CA LYS A 410 14.62 -14.52 21.72
C LYS A 410 14.77 -13.87 23.11
N ILE A 411 15.33 -14.61 24.04
CA ILE A 411 15.54 -14.19 25.43
C ILE A 411 17.05 -14.12 25.67
N LYS A 412 17.51 -13.16 26.48
CA LYS A 412 18.89 -13.14 26.98
C LYS A 412 19.02 -14.09 28.17
N TRP A 413 20.11 -14.85 28.20
CA TRP A 413 20.29 -15.91 29.18
C TRP A 413 21.44 -15.62 30.14
N LYS A 414 21.21 -15.83 31.44
CA LYS A 414 22.20 -15.63 32.51
C LYS A 414 22.57 -16.91 33.23
N CYS A 415 23.79 -16.97 33.74
CA CYS A 415 24.29 -18.06 34.54
C CYS A 415 23.59 -18.14 35.89
N LYS A 416 23.05 -19.30 36.27
CA LYS A 416 22.42 -19.52 37.59
C LYS A 416 23.36 -19.25 38.78
N LYS A 417 24.68 -19.40 38.60
CA LYS A 417 25.66 -19.29 39.70
C LYS A 417 26.21 -17.89 39.90
N CYS A 418 26.63 -17.21 38.82
CA CYS A 418 27.25 -15.87 38.90
C CYS A 418 26.34 -14.73 38.41
N ASP A 419 25.12 -15.03 37.96
CA ASP A 419 24.15 -14.06 37.44
C ASP A 419 24.57 -13.28 36.19
N GLN A 420 25.77 -13.54 35.65
CA GLN A 420 26.25 -12.91 34.43
C GLN A 420 25.50 -13.42 33.20
N VAL A 421 25.23 -12.51 32.27
CA VAL A 421 24.74 -12.84 30.93
C VAL A 421 25.78 -13.72 30.24
N ILE A 422 25.34 -14.88 29.75
CA ILE A 422 26.20 -15.82 29.05
C ILE A 422 26.64 -15.20 27.73
N GLN A 423 27.92 -15.37 27.43
CA GLN A 423 28.51 -15.02 26.15
C GLN A 423 28.95 -16.28 25.40
N TYR A 424 29.07 -16.22 24.08
CA TYR A 424 29.60 -17.34 23.31
C TYR A 424 30.38 -16.87 22.08
N GLY A 425 31.34 -17.70 21.67
CA GLY A 425 32.28 -17.46 20.58
C GLY A 425 32.06 -18.39 19.38
N LYS A 426 32.99 -18.38 18.43
CA LYS A 426 32.99 -19.24 17.24
C LYS A 426 33.03 -20.73 17.61
N SER A 427 33.66 -21.08 18.73
CA SER A 427 33.69 -22.47 19.22
C SER A 427 32.36 -22.95 19.79
N LEU A 428 31.35 -22.08 19.89
CA LEU A 428 30.04 -22.34 20.50
C LEU A 428 30.13 -22.79 21.97
N LYS A 429 31.23 -22.46 22.64
CA LYS A 429 31.36 -22.55 24.10
C LYS A 429 30.65 -21.38 24.76
N PHE A 430 29.98 -21.65 25.86
CA PHE A 430 29.39 -20.64 26.73
C PHE A 430 30.41 -20.19 27.76
N TYR A 431 30.54 -18.86 27.86
CA TYR A 431 31.47 -18.15 28.71
C TYR A 431 30.72 -17.33 29.76
N CYS A 432 31.14 -17.48 31.00
CA CYS A 432 30.87 -16.59 32.14
C CYS A 432 32.00 -16.79 33.16
N ASP A 433 31.96 -16.10 34.30
CA ASP A 433 32.98 -16.28 35.34
C ASP A 433 33.01 -17.70 35.95
N CYS A 434 31.90 -18.45 35.86
CA CYS A 434 31.83 -19.82 36.34
C CYS A 434 32.29 -20.89 35.33
N TYR A 435 32.16 -20.63 34.02
CA TYR A 435 32.20 -21.68 33.00
C TYR A 435 32.87 -21.24 31.70
N SER A 436 33.59 -22.17 31.09
CA SER A 436 34.03 -22.16 29.69
C SER A 436 33.74 -23.54 29.09
N VAL A 437 32.49 -23.79 28.70
CA VAL A 437 32.00 -25.16 28.39
C VAL A 437 31.14 -25.15 27.12
N ASP A 438 31.19 -26.23 26.33
CA ASP A 438 30.37 -26.41 25.12
C ASP A 438 28.86 -26.23 25.42
N CYS A 439 28.16 -25.49 24.56
CA CYS A 439 26.74 -25.15 24.70
C CYS A 439 25.80 -26.35 24.91
N SER A 440 26.16 -27.54 24.41
CA SER A 440 25.37 -28.79 24.56
C SER A 440 25.24 -29.25 26.00
N ASN A 441 26.06 -28.72 26.91
CA ASN A 441 26.05 -29.10 28.32
C ASN A 441 25.11 -28.24 29.16
N PHE A 442 24.32 -27.34 28.59
CA PHE A 442 23.47 -26.43 29.38
C PHE A 442 21.99 -26.78 29.31
N LYS A 443 21.29 -26.57 30.43
CA LYS A 443 19.83 -26.53 30.50
C LYS A 443 19.37 -25.11 30.76
N PHE A 444 18.15 -24.83 30.33
CA PHE A 444 17.56 -23.50 30.21
C PHE A 444 16.25 -23.48 31.00
N LYS A 445 16.13 -22.54 31.93
CA LYS A 445 14.89 -22.23 32.65
C LYS A 445 14.38 -20.89 32.15
N CYS A 446 13.29 -20.95 31.40
CA CYS A 446 12.59 -19.76 30.92
C CYS A 446 11.94 -19.01 32.10
N PRO A 447 11.91 -17.67 32.10
CA PRO A 447 11.23 -16.90 33.12
C PRO A 447 9.71 -16.80 32.89
N SER A 448 9.21 -17.30 31.75
CA SER A 448 7.79 -17.24 31.43
C SER A 448 6.94 -17.95 32.50
N PRO A 449 5.87 -17.30 33.02
CA PRO A 449 4.93 -17.93 33.95
C PRO A 449 4.04 -18.98 33.28
N ASP A 450 4.09 -19.12 31.94
CA ASP A 450 3.31 -20.09 31.16
C ASP A 450 3.87 -21.53 31.27
N HIS A 451 4.93 -21.74 32.04
CA HIS A 451 5.54 -23.05 32.29
C HIS A 451 5.55 -23.36 33.78
N PRO A 452 5.43 -24.63 34.19
CA PRO A 452 5.53 -25.01 35.59
C PRO A 452 6.82 -24.48 36.23
N GLU A 453 6.71 -23.82 37.40
CA GLU A 453 7.85 -23.23 38.09
C GLU A 453 8.97 -24.27 38.31
N GLY A 454 10.17 -23.96 37.83
CA GLY A 454 11.38 -24.72 38.14
C GLY A 454 11.85 -25.72 37.08
N MET A 455 11.15 -25.88 35.95
CA MET A 455 11.58 -26.83 34.92
C MET A 455 12.76 -26.29 34.08
N PHE A 456 13.91 -26.97 34.17
CA PHE A 456 15.03 -26.76 33.26
C PHE A 456 14.88 -27.66 32.04
N LEU A 457 14.82 -27.06 30.86
CA LEU A 457 14.68 -27.73 29.57
C LEU A 457 16.00 -27.74 28.82
N LYS A 458 16.18 -28.72 27.94
CA LYS A 458 17.38 -28.83 27.10
C LYS A 458 16.97 -28.67 25.64
N PHE A 459 17.74 -27.89 24.88
CA PHE A 459 17.63 -27.93 23.43
C PHE A 459 18.13 -29.27 22.88
N SER A 460 17.68 -29.61 21.68
CA SER A 460 18.43 -30.50 20.80
C SER A 460 19.82 -29.90 20.56
N ASP A 461 20.88 -30.70 20.75
CA ASP A 461 22.26 -30.25 20.60
C ASP A 461 22.53 -29.74 19.16
N GLN A 462 21.89 -30.36 18.16
CA GLN A 462 21.99 -29.93 16.76
C GLN A 462 21.31 -28.58 16.53
N ASP A 463 20.11 -28.38 17.09
CA ASP A 463 19.35 -27.15 16.90
C ASP A 463 20.02 -25.96 17.59
N LEU A 464 20.50 -26.15 18.82
CA LEU A 464 21.21 -25.10 19.55
C LEU A 464 22.49 -24.71 18.82
N LYS A 465 23.32 -25.67 18.41
CA LYS A 465 24.54 -25.38 17.64
C LYS A 465 24.23 -24.67 16.34
N ARG A 466 23.19 -25.09 15.62
CA ARG A 466 22.74 -24.43 14.40
C ARG A 466 22.33 -22.98 14.66
N PHE A 467 21.51 -22.73 15.68
CA PHE A 467 21.05 -21.36 16.01
C PHE A 467 22.22 -20.46 16.40
N LEU A 468 23.10 -20.93 17.29
CA LEU A 468 24.26 -20.18 17.75
C LEU A 468 25.24 -19.91 16.61
N SER A 469 25.48 -20.88 15.72
CA SER A 469 26.33 -20.71 14.55
C SER A 469 25.78 -19.67 13.58
N ILE A 470 24.46 -19.68 13.34
CA ILE A 470 23.81 -18.68 12.49
C ILE A 470 23.97 -17.28 13.10
N GLN A 471 23.73 -17.16 14.41
CA GLN A 471 23.78 -15.88 15.13
C GLN A 471 25.22 -15.37 15.37
N PHE A 472 26.21 -16.24 15.49
CA PHE A 472 27.62 -15.83 15.57
C PHE A 472 28.14 -15.39 14.20
N ASN A 473 27.85 -16.16 13.15
CA ASN A 473 28.22 -15.82 11.78
C ASN A 473 27.38 -14.68 11.18
N SER A 474 26.37 -14.19 11.88
CA SER A 474 25.67 -12.95 11.52
C SER A 474 26.42 -11.68 11.95
N GLN A 475 27.65 -11.78 12.47
CA GLN A 475 28.62 -10.67 12.41
C GLN A 475 29.18 -10.61 10.97
N LYS A 476 28.71 -9.61 10.22
CA LYS A 476 28.61 -9.61 8.75
C LYS A 476 29.96 -9.36 8.06
N SER A 477 30.46 -10.34 7.30
CA SER A 477 31.39 -10.09 6.20
C SER A 477 30.58 -9.65 4.98
N ILE A 478 30.82 -8.43 4.48
CA ILE A 478 30.15 -7.89 3.30
C ILE A 478 31.06 -8.02 2.10
N ILE A 479 30.55 -8.59 1.00
CA ILE A 479 31.19 -8.47 -0.31
C ILE A 479 30.49 -7.34 -1.06
N TRP A 480 31.25 -6.32 -1.44
CA TRP A 480 30.77 -5.15 -2.17
C TRP A 480 31.26 -5.19 -3.62
N ALA A 481 30.35 -5.33 -4.57
CA ALA A 481 30.61 -5.32 -6.01
C ALA A 481 29.70 -4.29 -6.71
N CYS A 482 29.89 -3.01 -6.38
CA CYS A 482 29.21 -1.89 -7.03
C CYS A 482 30.24 -0.86 -7.52
N ARG A 483 30.06 -0.36 -8.76
CA ARG A 483 30.97 0.62 -9.40
C ARG A 483 30.25 1.74 -10.14
N GLY A 484 30.98 2.83 -10.33
CA GLY A 484 30.76 3.75 -11.45
C GLY A 484 29.80 4.92 -11.19
N SER A 485 29.37 5.15 -9.95
CA SER A 485 28.59 6.35 -9.59
C SER A 485 28.96 6.87 -8.21
N ASP A 486 28.76 8.18 -8.00
CA ASP A 486 28.95 8.80 -6.69
C ASP A 486 27.95 8.26 -5.65
N PHE A 487 26.77 7.83 -6.10
CA PHE A 487 25.79 7.12 -5.28
C PHE A 487 26.38 5.84 -4.64
N TYR A 488 27.05 4.99 -5.42
CA TYR A 488 27.66 3.77 -4.89
C TYR A 488 28.81 4.09 -3.91
N LYS A 489 29.61 5.12 -4.18
CA LYS A 489 30.69 5.55 -3.28
C LYS A 489 30.14 6.04 -1.93
N GLN A 490 29.06 6.82 -1.95
CA GLN A 490 28.39 7.30 -0.74
C GLN A 490 27.86 6.13 0.10
N CYS A 491 27.20 5.16 -0.54
CA CYS A 491 26.70 3.96 0.13
C CYS A 491 27.84 3.12 0.73
N LEU A 492 28.94 2.90 -0.01
CA LEU A 492 30.09 2.15 0.46
C LEU A 492 30.74 2.79 1.70
N ASN A 493 30.92 4.11 1.70
CA ASN A 493 31.51 4.82 2.84
C ASN A 493 30.68 4.62 4.11
N LYS A 494 29.35 4.73 4.01
CA LYS A 494 28.46 4.53 5.15
C LYS A 494 28.38 3.09 5.64
N ILE A 495 28.58 2.11 4.76
CA ILE A 495 28.71 0.72 5.18
C ILE A 495 30.03 0.52 5.93
N LYS A 496 31.13 1.08 5.44
CA LYS A 496 32.44 1.01 6.12
C LYS A 496 32.46 1.71 7.48
N GLU A 497 31.57 2.67 7.73
CA GLU A 497 31.36 3.28 9.05
C GLU A 497 30.69 2.32 10.06
N LYS A 498 29.96 1.30 9.58
CA LYS A 498 29.14 0.40 10.40
C LYS A 498 29.62 -1.05 10.42
N VAL A 499 30.39 -1.45 9.41
CA VAL A 499 30.82 -2.83 9.19
C VAL A 499 32.32 -2.83 8.95
N ASN A 500 33.06 -3.52 9.82
CA ASN A 500 34.53 -3.55 9.80
C ASN A 500 35.11 -4.47 8.72
N ASP A 501 34.34 -5.48 8.27
CA ASP A 501 34.78 -6.49 7.30
C ASP A 501 34.03 -6.35 5.96
N VAL A 502 34.44 -5.37 5.16
CA VAL A 502 33.88 -5.08 3.83
C VAL A 502 34.93 -5.36 2.75
N LYS A 503 34.75 -6.44 2.01
CA LYS A 503 35.61 -6.79 0.88
C LYS A 503 35.07 -6.15 -0.40
N VAL A 504 35.79 -5.17 -0.93
CA VAL A 504 35.45 -4.51 -2.19
C VAL A 504 35.99 -5.34 -3.35
N ILE A 505 35.12 -5.68 -4.29
CA ILE A 505 35.44 -6.41 -5.50
C ILE A 505 35.14 -5.53 -6.70
N ASP A 506 36.09 -5.57 -7.60
CA ASP A 506 36.24 -4.58 -8.63
C ASP A 506 35.96 -5.20 -10.01
N SER A 507 36.40 -6.43 -10.31
CA SER A 507 36.04 -7.10 -11.56
C SER A 507 34.97 -8.19 -11.37
N SER A 508 34.23 -8.53 -12.43
CA SER A 508 33.30 -9.65 -12.41
C SER A 508 34.02 -10.99 -12.27
N GLU A 509 35.21 -11.12 -12.83
CA GLU A 509 36.09 -12.30 -12.73
C GLU A 509 36.59 -12.49 -11.29
N ASP A 510 36.98 -11.42 -10.60
CA ASP A 510 37.34 -11.48 -9.19
C ASP A 510 36.14 -11.83 -8.30
N LEU A 511 34.95 -11.34 -8.64
CA LEU A 511 33.73 -11.68 -7.90
C LEU A 511 33.43 -13.17 -8.00
N GLU A 512 33.60 -13.75 -9.18
CA GLU A 512 33.42 -15.17 -9.43
C GLU A 512 34.40 -16.01 -8.60
N ILE A 513 35.70 -15.73 -8.67
CA ILE A 513 36.74 -16.43 -7.90
C ILE A 513 36.48 -16.33 -6.39
N GLN A 514 35.97 -15.19 -5.91
CA GLN A 514 35.66 -15.00 -4.49
C GLN A 514 34.42 -15.76 -4.04
N LEU A 515 33.38 -15.83 -4.87
CA LEU A 515 32.15 -16.56 -4.55
C LEU A 515 32.35 -18.09 -4.56
N GLU A 516 33.24 -18.60 -5.40
CA GLU A 516 33.60 -20.03 -5.44
C GLU A 516 34.42 -20.48 -4.21
N ASN A 517 35.15 -19.56 -3.58
CA ASN A 517 36.08 -19.85 -2.48
C ASN A 517 35.58 -19.35 -1.11
N LEU A 518 34.27 -19.13 -0.95
CA LEU A 518 33.69 -18.67 0.31
C LEU A 518 33.86 -19.71 1.43
N SER A 519 34.60 -19.33 2.47
CA SER A 519 34.78 -20.12 3.70
C SER A 519 33.93 -19.63 4.88
N LYS A 520 33.17 -18.54 4.69
CA LYS A 520 32.28 -17.91 5.68
C LYS A 520 31.00 -17.43 5.01
N LYS A 521 29.97 -17.20 5.84
CA LYS A 521 28.71 -16.60 5.41
C LYS A 521 28.88 -15.11 5.10
N VAL A 522 28.40 -14.67 3.94
CA VAL A 522 28.55 -13.27 3.48
C VAL A 522 27.22 -12.66 3.05
N ILE A 523 27.10 -11.34 3.22
CA ILE A 523 26.08 -10.54 2.54
C ILE A 523 26.71 -9.98 1.28
N LEU A 524 26.09 -10.24 0.14
CA LEU A 524 26.57 -9.77 -1.15
C LEU A 524 25.81 -8.51 -1.55
N ILE A 525 26.53 -7.40 -1.76
CA ILE A 525 25.97 -6.15 -2.27
C ILE A 525 26.49 -5.94 -3.67
N VAL A 526 25.61 -5.96 -4.67
CA VAL A 526 25.96 -5.88 -6.09
C VAL A 526 25.22 -4.74 -6.76
N SER A 527 25.85 -4.07 -7.72
CA SER A 527 25.11 -3.18 -8.61
C SER A 527 24.51 -3.99 -9.76
N VAL A 528 23.50 -3.42 -10.41
CA VAL A 528 22.82 -4.00 -11.57
C VAL A 528 23.80 -4.41 -12.67
N ASN A 529 24.88 -3.65 -12.86
CA ASN A 529 25.86 -3.91 -13.90
C ASN A 529 26.64 -5.21 -13.66
N PHE A 530 26.75 -5.64 -12.40
CA PHE A 530 27.42 -6.88 -11.99
C PHE A 530 26.52 -8.11 -11.98
N LEU A 531 25.22 -7.98 -12.28
CA LEU A 531 24.30 -9.11 -12.41
C LEU A 531 24.61 -9.94 -13.67
N CYS A 532 25.50 -10.94 -13.52
CA CYS A 532 25.81 -11.96 -14.53
C CYS A 532 24.96 -13.23 -14.32
N GLU A 533 24.75 -14.04 -15.37
CA GLU A 533 24.05 -15.34 -15.28
C GLU A 533 24.66 -16.28 -14.21
N TYR A 534 25.96 -16.11 -13.91
CA TYR A 534 26.66 -16.88 -12.88
C TYR A 534 26.20 -16.57 -11.45
N LEU A 535 25.83 -15.31 -11.13
CA LEU A 535 25.31 -14.94 -9.79
C LEU A 535 24.02 -15.68 -9.44
N LEU A 536 23.22 -16.03 -10.46
CA LEU A 536 22.02 -16.85 -10.29
C LEU A 536 22.36 -18.35 -10.10
N LYS A 537 23.52 -18.81 -10.57
CA LYS A 537 24.04 -20.18 -10.32
C LYS A 537 24.71 -20.29 -8.95
N THR A 538 25.46 -19.27 -8.54
CA THR A 538 26.08 -19.18 -7.19
C THR A 538 25.07 -18.90 -6.08
N PHE A 539 23.82 -18.55 -6.39
CA PHE A 539 22.70 -18.48 -5.43
C PHE A 539 22.51 -19.77 -4.61
N ASN A 540 22.94 -20.92 -5.12
CA ASN A 540 22.92 -22.18 -4.38
C ASN A 540 24.10 -22.37 -3.41
N SER A 541 24.96 -21.37 -3.24
CA SER A 541 26.03 -21.41 -2.24
C SER A 541 25.43 -21.19 -0.85
N GLU A 542 25.53 -22.19 0.03
CA GLU A 542 25.07 -22.12 1.43
C GLU A 542 25.72 -20.97 2.24
N ASN A 543 26.78 -20.39 1.69
CA ASN A 543 27.57 -19.32 2.29
C ASN A 543 27.14 -17.90 1.88
N VAL A 544 26.14 -17.72 1.00
CA VAL A 544 25.56 -16.39 0.72
C VAL A 544 24.26 -16.21 1.50
N LEU A 545 24.24 -15.30 2.47
CA LEU A 545 23.08 -15.07 3.35
C LEU A 545 21.97 -14.28 2.66
N GLN A 546 22.36 -13.23 1.93
CA GLN A 546 21.44 -12.33 1.26
C GLN A 546 22.17 -11.59 0.14
N VAL A 547 21.42 -11.24 -0.90
CA VAL A 547 21.90 -10.39 -2.00
C VAL A 547 21.14 -9.08 -1.99
N LEU A 548 21.86 -7.97 -1.79
CA LEU A 548 21.33 -6.62 -1.89
C LEU A 548 21.72 -6.05 -3.26
N VAL A 549 20.74 -5.75 -4.09
CA VAL A 549 20.95 -5.16 -5.41
C VAL A 549 20.76 -3.65 -5.31
N LEU A 550 21.84 -2.90 -5.53
CA LEU A 550 21.81 -1.44 -5.52
C LEU A 550 21.50 -0.88 -6.90
N TYR A 551 20.52 0.03 -6.98
CA TYR A 551 20.16 0.74 -8.20
C TYR A 551 19.74 2.20 -7.90
N PRO A 552 20.36 3.23 -8.49
CA PRO A 552 19.99 4.61 -8.22
C PRO A 552 18.62 4.98 -8.82
N VAL A 553 17.80 5.73 -8.08
CA VAL A 553 16.53 6.30 -8.57
C VAL A 553 16.78 7.63 -9.29
N ASP A 554 17.34 7.55 -10.49
CA ASP A 554 17.22 8.62 -11.48
C ASP A 554 16.39 8.10 -12.65
N SER A 555 15.48 8.90 -13.20
CA SER A 555 14.49 8.45 -14.20
C SER A 555 15.11 7.78 -15.44
N ILE A 556 16.30 8.23 -15.86
CA ILE A 556 17.08 7.64 -16.95
C ILE A 556 17.69 6.30 -16.52
N LEU A 557 18.31 6.27 -15.35
CA LEU A 557 18.99 5.09 -14.80
C LEU A 557 18.01 3.98 -14.38
N TYR A 558 16.79 4.33 -13.96
CA TYR A 558 15.73 3.38 -13.64
C TYR A 558 15.13 2.74 -14.90
N ALA A 559 14.97 3.51 -15.98
CA ALA A 559 14.58 2.96 -17.28
C ALA A 559 15.67 2.04 -17.85
N ASP A 560 16.94 2.40 -17.71
CA ASP A 560 18.07 1.55 -18.10
C ASP A 560 18.22 0.32 -17.20
N PHE A 561 17.91 0.45 -15.91
CA PHE A 561 17.79 -0.67 -14.97
C PHE A 561 16.74 -1.67 -15.44
N LEU A 562 15.51 -1.21 -15.70
CA LEU A 562 14.44 -2.07 -16.20
C LEU A 562 14.80 -2.69 -17.56
N LYS A 563 15.36 -1.91 -18.49
CA LYS A 563 15.82 -2.44 -19.79
C LYS A 563 16.91 -3.50 -19.65
N THR A 564 17.88 -3.30 -18.76
CA THR A 564 18.97 -4.26 -18.50
C THR A 564 18.44 -5.52 -17.83
N LEU A 565 17.46 -5.40 -16.94
CA LEU A 565 16.79 -6.54 -16.32
C LEU A 565 15.96 -7.33 -17.36
N TYR A 566 15.16 -6.63 -18.17
CA TYR A 566 14.35 -7.26 -19.21
C TYR A 566 15.21 -7.91 -20.31
N SER A 567 16.31 -7.28 -20.72
CA SER A 567 17.18 -7.80 -21.77
C SER A 567 18.02 -9.00 -21.32
N ARG A 568 18.40 -9.06 -20.03
CA ARG A 568 19.21 -10.17 -19.49
C ARG A 568 18.39 -11.32 -18.93
N PHE A 569 17.13 -11.09 -18.52
CA PHE A 569 16.37 -12.09 -17.74
C PHE A 569 15.00 -12.47 -18.32
N GLU A 570 14.59 -11.91 -19.46
CA GLU A 570 13.33 -12.20 -20.18
C GLU A 570 12.06 -12.31 -19.28
N SER A 571 12.09 -11.71 -18.09
CA SER A 571 11.04 -11.84 -17.07
C SER A 571 11.16 -10.75 -15.99
N SER A 572 10.04 -10.49 -15.29
CA SER A 572 9.90 -9.48 -14.24
C SER A 572 10.82 -9.72 -13.02
N MET A 573 10.98 -8.74 -12.12
CA MET A 573 11.76 -8.88 -10.86
C MET A 573 11.31 -10.01 -9.90
N PHE A 574 10.11 -10.57 -10.12
CA PHE A 574 9.44 -11.52 -9.22
C PHE A 574 10.27 -12.77 -8.87
N PRO A 575 10.90 -13.48 -9.83
CA PRO A 575 11.70 -14.68 -9.53
C PRO A 575 12.97 -14.39 -8.73
N MET A 576 13.50 -13.16 -8.81
CA MET A 576 14.66 -12.75 -8.00
C MET A 576 14.25 -12.44 -6.56
N ILE A 577 13.08 -11.82 -6.36
CA ILE A 577 12.51 -11.57 -5.03
C ILE A 577 12.15 -12.91 -4.35
N GLU A 578 11.58 -13.87 -5.09
CA GLU A 578 11.32 -15.22 -4.58
C GLU A 578 12.61 -15.97 -4.21
N LYS A 579 13.72 -15.66 -4.89
CA LYS A 579 15.08 -16.11 -4.54
C LYS A 579 15.76 -15.23 -3.48
N GLY A 580 15.04 -14.39 -2.74
CA GLY A 580 15.60 -13.67 -1.59
C GLY A 580 16.50 -12.46 -1.93
N PHE A 581 16.45 -11.94 -3.16
CA PHE A 581 17.14 -10.70 -3.51
C PHE A 581 16.36 -9.50 -2.98
N THR A 582 17.07 -8.56 -2.34
CA THR A 582 16.48 -7.30 -1.88
C THR A 582 17.02 -6.15 -2.71
N PHE A 583 16.12 -5.40 -3.33
CA PHE A 583 16.47 -4.30 -4.21
C PHE A 583 16.46 -2.99 -3.41
N CYS A 584 17.63 -2.36 -3.29
CA CYS A 584 17.84 -1.14 -2.53
C CYS A 584 18.08 0.03 -3.49
N ASN A 585 17.26 1.06 -3.36
CA ASN A 585 17.26 2.17 -4.32
C ASN A 585 17.81 3.49 -3.76
N ASP A 586 17.98 3.53 -2.45
CA ASP A 586 18.63 4.58 -1.72
C ASP A 586 19.46 3.98 -0.57
N GLU A 587 20.27 4.84 0.01
CA GLU A 587 21.15 4.49 1.11
C GLU A 587 20.38 4.05 2.36
N LYS A 588 19.21 4.65 2.63
CA LYS A 588 18.42 4.33 3.82
C LYS A 588 17.88 2.90 3.73
N MET A 589 17.32 2.51 2.59
CA MET A 589 16.86 1.16 2.31
C MET A 589 18.00 0.14 2.38
N LEU A 590 19.20 0.50 1.91
CA LEU A 590 20.38 -0.34 2.01
C LEU A 590 20.74 -0.62 3.48
N ILE A 591 20.79 0.42 4.30
CA ILE A 591 21.10 0.31 5.74
C ILE A 591 19.99 -0.42 6.50
N ASP A 592 18.72 -0.11 6.21
CA ASP A 592 17.57 -0.77 6.83
C ASP A 592 17.55 -2.27 6.48
N SER A 593 17.83 -2.61 5.21
CA SER A 593 17.96 -4.00 4.77
C SER A 593 19.12 -4.71 5.46
N LEU A 594 20.27 -4.03 5.59
CA LEU A 594 21.41 -4.56 6.35
C LEU A 594 21.08 -4.76 7.83
N ASN A 595 20.24 -3.94 8.46
CA ASN A 595 19.85 -4.12 9.87
C ASN A 595 18.85 -5.27 10.08
N LEU A 596 18.08 -5.60 9.04
CA LEU A 596 17.13 -6.73 9.01
C LEU A 596 17.82 -8.09 8.76
N CYS A 597 18.98 -8.08 8.10
CA CYS A 597 19.89 -9.24 7.96
C CYS A 597 20.55 -9.59 9.30
#